data_AF-A0AAW4HJ33-F1
#
_entry.id   AF-A0AAW4HJ33-F1
#
_cell.length_a   1.000
_cell.length_b   1.000
_cell.length_c   1.000
_cell.angle_alpha   90.00
_cell.angle_beta   90.00
_cell.angle_gamma   90.00
#
_symmetry.space_group_name_H-M   'P 1'
#
loop_
_entity.id
_entity.type
_entity.pdbx_description
1 polymer ?
#
loop_
_entity_poly.entity_id
_entity_poly.type
_entity_poly.pdbx_seq_one_letter_code
_entity_poly.pdbx_strand_id
1 'polypeptide(L)'
;MFESISPDGKHVATYRSGGEMWMSGPEWGYLSIDNNEEIKGATQDILWSSDSQYIVFVKLVIDEVPNGKGTEGMSFRVAVVRLSDFKIRYCLGNNKLAELKLKSCCLDEISVLVNGQSKLIKLASIYWN
;
A
#
# COMPACT_ATOMS: atom_id res chain seq x y z
N MET A 1 13.31 -7.49 -10.42
CA MET A 1 13.40 -7.07 -9.01
C MET A 1 13.52 -5.56 -9.02
N PHE A 2 12.73 -4.88 -8.19
CA PHE A 2 12.74 -3.41 -8.08
C PHE A 2 13.01 -3.06 -6.63
N GLU A 3 13.86 -2.08 -6.38
CA GLU A 3 14.20 -1.61 -5.04
C GLU A 3 13.92 -0.12 -4.93
N SER A 4 13.39 0.29 -3.79
CA SER A 4 13.09 1.67 -3.46
C SER A 4 13.60 1.96 -2.06
N ILE A 5 14.33 3.06 -1.91
CA ILE A 5 14.94 3.47 -0.65
C ILE A 5 14.17 4.68 -0.13
N SER A 6 13.86 4.65 1.17
CA SER A 6 13.25 5.78 1.88
C SER A 6 14.09 7.07 1.79
N PRO A 7 13.47 8.27 1.87
CA PRO A 7 14.19 9.54 1.74
C PRO A 7 15.35 9.75 2.73
N ASP A 8 15.25 9.23 3.94
CA ASP A 8 16.31 9.28 4.96
C ASP A 8 17.34 8.14 4.84
N GLY A 9 17.16 7.24 3.87
CA GLY A 9 18.09 6.17 3.55
C GLY A 9 18.07 4.98 4.52
N LYS A 10 17.15 4.94 5.49
CA LYS A 10 17.18 3.92 6.55
C LYS A 10 16.39 2.67 6.21
N HIS A 11 15.32 2.82 5.44
CA HIS A 11 14.43 1.73 5.05
C HIS A 11 14.54 1.42 3.57
N VAL A 12 14.41 0.14 3.24
CA VAL A 12 14.41 -0.37 1.87
C VAL A 12 13.14 -1.18 1.65
N ALA A 13 12.51 -0.97 0.50
CA ALA A 13 11.42 -1.80 0.00
C ALA A 13 11.87 -2.47 -1.31
N THR A 14 11.78 -3.79 -1.35
CA THR A 14 12.16 -4.62 -2.50
C THR A 14 10.93 -5.34 -3.01
N TYR A 15 10.49 -4.99 -4.22
CA TYR A 15 9.46 -5.71 -4.94
C TYR A 15 10.05 -6.90 -5.71
N ARG A 16 9.51 -8.10 -5.46
CA ARG A 16 9.92 -9.35 -6.10
C ARG A 16 8.91 -9.82 -7.14
N SER A 17 9.38 -10.68 -8.04
CA SER A 17 8.50 -11.36 -9.00
C SER A 17 7.46 -12.18 -8.26
N GLY A 18 6.17 -11.96 -8.55
CA GLY A 18 5.06 -12.66 -7.90
C GLY A 18 4.15 -11.77 -7.07
N GLY A 19 4.50 -10.49 -6.88
CA GLY A 19 3.69 -9.54 -6.10
C GLY A 19 4.21 -9.29 -4.69
N GLU A 20 5.18 -10.09 -4.24
CA GLU A 20 5.73 -10.00 -2.89
C GLU A 20 6.55 -8.72 -2.69
N MET A 21 6.28 -8.02 -1.59
CA MET A 21 7.04 -6.85 -1.18
C MET A 21 7.80 -7.14 0.11
N TRP A 22 9.11 -7.06 0.02
CA TRP A 22 10.00 -7.14 1.17
C TRP A 22 10.33 -5.75 1.65
N MET A 23 10.43 -5.62 2.95
CA MET A 23 10.80 -4.40 3.62
C MET A 23 11.95 -4.74 4.56
N SER A 24 12.93 -3.84 4.72
CA SER A 24 13.96 -3.90 5.76
C SER A 24 14.25 -2.51 6.35
N GLY A 25 14.71 -2.49 7.61
CA GLY A 25 14.96 -1.26 8.37
C GLY A 25 15.58 -1.49 9.73
N PRO A 26 16.20 -0.46 10.33
CA PRO A 26 16.94 -0.58 11.59
C PRO A 26 16.05 -0.96 12.78
N GLU A 27 14.76 -0.65 12.74
CA GLU A 27 13.87 -0.91 13.88
C GLU A 27 13.35 -2.36 13.93
N TRP A 28 13.60 -3.18 12.90
CA TRP A 28 12.83 -4.41 12.74
C TRP A 28 13.39 -5.50 11.82
N GLY A 29 14.52 -5.28 11.16
CA GLY A 29 15.26 -6.31 10.43
C GLY A 29 14.65 -6.70 9.08
N TYR A 30 13.40 -7.20 9.05
CA TYR A 30 12.77 -7.68 7.83
C TYR A 30 11.25 -7.92 7.96
N LEU A 31 10.47 -7.58 6.93
CA LEU A 31 9.04 -7.88 6.80
C LEU A 31 8.71 -8.31 5.36
N SER A 32 7.99 -9.43 5.20
CA SER A 32 7.36 -9.79 3.92
C SER A 32 5.87 -9.48 3.95
N ILE A 33 5.44 -8.63 3.03
CA ILE A 33 4.02 -8.35 2.75
C ILE A 33 3.67 -9.23 1.56
N ASP A 34 2.93 -10.32 1.84
CA ASP A 34 2.37 -11.36 0.93
C ASP A 34 2.76 -12.82 1.25
N ASN A 35 3.09 -13.14 2.51
CA ASN A 35 3.40 -14.53 2.93
C ASN A 35 2.18 -15.51 2.94
N ASN A 36 1.09 -15.19 2.22
CA ASN A 36 -0.06 -16.07 2.01
C ASN A 36 -0.22 -16.32 0.50
N GLU A 37 -0.25 -17.59 0.11
CA GLU A 37 -0.17 -18.10 -1.27
C GLU A 37 -1.29 -17.63 -2.23
N GLU A 38 -2.30 -16.90 -1.74
CA GLU A 38 -3.46 -16.47 -2.52
C GLU A 38 -3.42 -15.01 -2.97
N ILE A 39 -2.39 -14.25 -2.60
CA ILE A 39 -2.35 -12.80 -2.84
C ILE A 39 -1.28 -12.47 -3.87
N LYS A 40 -1.70 -12.23 -5.12
CA LYS A 40 -0.86 -11.66 -6.17
C LYS A 40 -1.40 -10.28 -6.51
N GLY A 41 -0.72 -9.20 -6.12
CA GLY A 41 -1.13 -7.89 -6.64
C GLY A 41 -0.62 -6.63 -5.96
N ALA A 42 0.50 -6.64 -5.23
CA ALA A 42 1.18 -5.36 -5.01
C ALA A 42 1.64 -4.82 -6.37
N THR A 43 1.32 -3.58 -6.70
CA THR A 43 1.88 -2.94 -7.90
C THR A 43 3.32 -2.52 -7.60
N GLN A 44 4.12 -2.36 -8.66
CA GLN A 44 5.48 -1.78 -8.55
C GLN A 44 5.47 -0.29 -8.15
N ASP A 45 4.28 0.32 -8.06
CA ASP A 45 4.11 1.73 -7.75
C ASP A 45 4.20 1.91 -6.23
N ILE A 46 5.40 2.28 -5.78
CA ILE A 46 5.75 2.51 -4.38
C ILE A 46 6.10 3.98 -4.20
N LEU A 47 5.50 4.62 -3.21
CA LEU A 47 5.85 5.96 -2.78
C LEU A 47 6.24 5.97 -1.31
N TRP A 48 7.26 6.73 -0.98
CA TRP A 48 7.61 7.06 0.40
C TRP A 48 7.07 8.43 0.75
N SER A 49 6.65 8.61 2.00
CA SER A 49 6.43 9.96 2.52
C SER A 49 7.78 10.67 2.67
N SER A 50 7.79 12.00 2.49
CA SER A 50 9.01 12.81 2.51
C SER A 50 9.75 12.81 3.86
N ASP A 51 9.08 12.45 4.94
CA ASP A 51 9.62 12.31 6.29
C ASP A 51 10.02 10.87 6.67
N SER A 52 10.01 9.94 5.71
CA SER A 52 10.27 8.52 5.93
C SER A 52 9.37 7.89 7.02
N GLN A 53 8.17 8.42 7.30
CA GLN A 53 7.26 7.82 8.28
C GLN A 53 6.34 6.76 7.67
N TYR A 54 6.09 6.84 6.36
CA TYR A 54 5.17 5.99 5.65
C TYR A 54 5.74 5.48 4.33
N ILE A 55 5.32 4.26 3.98
CA ILE A 55 5.39 3.74 2.61
C ILE A 55 3.98 3.44 2.12
N VAL A 56 3.75 3.71 0.84
CA VAL A 56 2.46 3.62 0.19
C VAL A 56 2.60 2.83 -1.09
N PHE A 57 1.70 1.89 -1.33
CA PHE A 57 1.65 1.09 -2.55
C PHE A 57 0.21 0.67 -2.84
N VAL A 58 -0.07 0.23 -4.07
CA VAL A 58 -1.38 -0.33 -4.42
C VAL A 58 -1.37 -1.84 -4.17
N LYS A 59 -2.40 -2.36 -3.52
CA LYS A 59 -2.57 -3.79 -3.24
C LYS A 59 -3.96 -4.26 -3.63
N LEU A 60 -4.04 -5.42 -4.28
CA LEU A 60 -5.28 -6.16 -4.46
C LEU A 60 -5.72 -6.77 -3.12
N VAL A 61 -6.96 -6.51 -2.71
CA VAL A 61 -7.58 -7.08 -1.51
C VAL A 61 -8.82 -7.86 -1.94
N ILE A 62 -8.89 -9.12 -1.51
CA ILE A 62 -10.06 -9.99 -1.67
C ILE A 62 -10.90 -9.84 -0.39
N ASP A 63 -12.09 -9.27 -0.51
CA ASP A 63 -13.05 -9.18 0.59
C ASP A 63 -13.83 -10.50 0.69
N GLU A 64 -13.79 -11.14 1.86
CA GLU A 64 -14.54 -12.38 2.16
C GLU A 64 -16.07 -12.18 2.10
N VAL A 65 -16.55 -10.94 2.20
CA VAL A 65 -17.99 -10.64 2.23
C VAL A 65 -18.39 -9.73 1.07
N PRO A 66 -19.31 -10.17 0.21
CA PRO A 66 -19.59 -9.45 -1.01
C PRO A 66 -21.05 -9.06 -1.17
N ASN A 67 -21.28 -7.79 -1.49
CA ASN A 67 -22.39 -7.37 -2.35
C ASN A 67 -23.81 -7.79 -1.91
N GLY A 68 -24.00 -8.25 -0.66
CA GLY A 68 -25.22 -8.94 -0.20
C GLY A 68 -25.53 -10.28 -0.88
N LYS A 69 -24.59 -10.93 -1.60
CA LYS A 69 -24.86 -12.10 -2.47
C LYS A 69 -23.87 -13.29 -2.38
N GLY A 70 -22.84 -13.24 -1.54
CA GLY A 70 -21.95 -14.40 -1.29
C GLY A 70 -20.88 -14.74 -2.36
N THR A 71 -20.49 -13.83 -3.26
CA THR A 71 -19.33 -13.96 -4.19
C THR A 71 -18.15 -13.01 -3.90
N GLU A 72 -16.99 -13.47 -3.43
CA GLU A 72 -15.78 -12.67 -3.10
C GLU A 72 -15.61 -11.34 -3.87
N GLY A 73 -15.44 -10.24 -3.13
CA GLY A 73 -15.29 -8.91 -3.71
C GLY A 73 -13.81 -8.55 -3.86
N MET A 74 -13.26 -8.57 -5.07
CA MET A 74 -11.90 -8.09 -5.32
C MET A 74 -11.85 -6.57 -5.50
N SER A 75 -10.93 -5.90 -4.80
CA SER A 75 -10.68 -4.47 -4.99
C SER A 75 -9.21 -4.09 -4.88
N PHE A 76 -8.76 -3.19 -5.76
CA PHE A 76 -7.48 -2.51 -5.55
C PHE A 76 -7.65 -1.43 -4.48
N ARG A 77 -6.70 -1.37 -3.55
CA ARG A 77 -6.66 -0.41 -2.45
C ARG A 77 -5.29 0.22 -2.33
N VAL A 78 -5.24 1.41 -1.74
CA VAL A 78 -3.98 2.04 -1.35
C VAL A 78 -3.61 1.51 0.03
N ALA A 79 -2.54 0.71 0.09
CA ALA A 79 -1.95 0.28 1.34
C ALA A 79 -0.99 1.36 1.86
N VAL A 80 -1.13 1.72 3.13
CA VAL A 80 -0.27 2.67 3.84
C VAL A 80 0.32 1.93 5.03
N VAL A 81 1.65 1.85 5.08
CA VAL A 81 2.37 1.24 6.20
C VAL A 81 3.01 2.34 7.01
N ARG A 82 2.74 2.37 8.32
CA ARG A 82 3.43 3.25 9.26
C ARG A 82 4.70 2.56 9.74
N LEU A 83 5.87 3.17 9.51
CA LEU A 83 7.15 2.49 9.77
C LEU A 83 7.47 2.33 11.26
N SER A 84 6.92 3.17 12.13
CA SER A 84 7.20 3.12 13.58
C SER A 84 6.70 1.84 14.26
N ASP A 85 5.63 1.22 13.73
CA ASP A 85 5.00 0.04 14.32
C ASP A 85 4.41 -0.95 13.30
N PHE A 86 4.64 -0.70 12.02
CA PHE A 86 4.24 -1.53 10.88
C PHE A 86 2.78 -1.84 10.74
N LYS A 87 1.93 -1.04 11.35
CA LYS A 87 0.52 -1.17 11.05
C LYS A 87 0.32 -0.86 9.57
N ILE A 88 -0.47 -1.70 8.93
CA ILE A 88 -0.92 -1.50 7.55
C ILE A 88 -2.38 -1.05 7.60
N ARG A 89 -2.70 -0.02 6.83
CA ARG A 89 -4.06 0.46 6.63
C ARG A 89 -4.39 0.54 5.15
N TYR A 90 -5.58 0.10 4.80
CA TYR A 90 -6.08 0.10 3.43
C TYR A 90 -7.08 1.24 3.24
N CYS A 91 -6.78 2.12 2.29
CA CYS A 91 -7.58 3.30 1.98
C CYS A 91 -8.42 3.09 0.72
N LEU A 92 -9.36 4.04 0.50
CA LEU A 92 -10.31 4.11 -0.62
C LEU A 92 -11.50 3.13 -0.57
N GLY A 93 -11.55 2.15 0.34
CA GLY A 93 -12.65 1.18 0.42
C GLY A 93 -12.75 0.30 -0.84
N ASN A 94 -13.91 -0.34 -1.06
CA ASN A 94 -14.11 -1.19 -2.24
C ASN A 94 -14.39 -0.35 -3.50
N ASN A 95 -13.36 -0.13 -4.32
CA ASN A 95 -13.48 0.51 -5.64
C ASN A 95 -13.59 -0.53 -6.78
N LYS A 96 -13.90 -1.79 -6.46
CA LYS A 96 -13.80 -2.90 -7.40
C LYS A 96 -12.39 -2.95 -8.02
N LEU A 97 -12.29 -3.49 -9.23
CA LEU A 97 -11.06 -3.52 -10.02
C LEU A 97 -10.82 -2.20 -10.77
N ALA A 98 -11.02 -1.07 -10.11
CA ALA A 98 -10.64 0.24 -10.66
C ALA A 98 -9.12 0.33 -10.83
N GLU A 99 -8.68 1.02 -11.88
CA GLU A 99 -7.27 1.34 -12.06
C GLU A 99 -6.84 2.35 -11.00
N LEU A 100 -5.81 2.00 -10.23
CA LEU A 100 -5.19 2.89 -9.25
C LEU A 100 -3.75 3.20 -9.65
N LYS A 101 -3.40 4.49 -9.67
CA LYS A 101 -2.03 4.96 -9.90
C LYS A 101 -1.64 5.98 -8.86
N LEU A 102 -0.56 5.73 -8.12
CA LEU A 102 -0.04 6.69 -7.17
C LEU A 102 0.63 7.86 -7.91
N LYS A 103 0.54 9.05 -7.35
CA LYS A 103 1.11 10.28 -7.94
C LYS A 103 2.14 10.92 -7.03
N SER A 104 1.79 11.08 -5.76
CA SER A 104 2.67 11.66 -4.75
C SER A 104 2.26 11.20 -3.35
N CYS A 105 3.23 11.16 -2.45
CA CYS A 105 3.02 11.01 -1.02
C CYS A 105 3.80 12.14 -0.33
N CYS A 106 3.07 13.09 0.21
CA CYS A 106 3.61 14.23 0.96
C CYS A 106 3.29 14.04 2.45
N LEU A 107 3.81 14.94 3.31
CA LEU A 107 3.62 14.89 4.77
C LEU A 107 2.16 14.68 5.22
N ASP A 108 1.21 15.28 4.50
CA ASP A 108 -0.20 15.32 4.94
C ASP A 108 -1.14 14.46 4.08
N GLU A 109 -0.71 14.07 2.88
CA GLU A 109 -1.62 13.48 1.90
C GLU A 109 -0.96 12.57 0.87
N ILE A 110 -1.77 11.65 0.35
CA ILE A 110 -1.46 10.79 -0.77
C ILE A 110 -2.36 11.19 -1.94
N SER A 111 -1.75 11.52 -3.08
CA SER A 111 -2.47 11.74 -4.32
C SER A 111 -2.51 10.44 -5.14
N VAL A 112 -3.70 10.04 -5.55
CA VAL A 112 -3.94 8.82 -6.32
C VAL A 112 -4.92 9.10 -7.46
N LEU A 113 -4.67 8.53 -8.64
CA LEU A 113 -5.66 8.48 -9.71
C LEU A 113 -6.49 7.22 -9.57
N VAL A 114 -7.81 7.37 -9.60
CA VAL A 114 -8.79 6.27 -9.65
C VAL A 114 -9.52 6.36 -10.98
N ASN A 115 -9.28 5.42 -11.90
CA ASN A 115 -9.76 5.49 -13.29
C ASN A 115 -9.47 6.86 -13.94
N GLY A 116 -8.25 7.37 -13.75
CA GLY A 116 -7.82 8.68 -14.26
C GLY A 116 -8.31 9.90 -13.48
N GLN A 117 -9.22 9.74 -12.51
CA GLN A 117 -9.69 10.85 -11.67
C GLN A 117 -8.84 11.01 -10.41
N SER A 118 -8.41 12.24 -10.11
CA SER A 118 -7.61 12.52 -8.91
C SER A 118 -8.45 12.39 -7.65
N LYS A 119 -7.92 11.63 -6.66
CA LYS A 119 -8.40 11.58 -5.29
C LYS A 119 -7.25 11.86 -4.34
N LEU A 120 -7.57 12.49 -3.22
CA LEU A 120 -6.63 12.77 -2.14
C LEU A 120 -7.03 11.94 -0.91
N ILE A 121 -6.04 11.32 -0.28
CA ILE A 121 -6.19 10.62 1.00
C ILE A 121 -5.40 11.42 2.03
N LYS A 122 -6.07 11.95 3.05
CA LYS A 122 -5.39 12.66 4.14
C LYS A 122 -4.79 11.67 5.13
N LEU A 123 -3.48 11.75 5.38
CA LEU A 123 -2.79 10.85 6.31
C LEU A 123 -3.34 10.99 7.74
N ALA A 124 -3.72 12.22 8.14
CA ALA A 124 -4.36 12.50 9.43
C ALA A 124 -5.73 11.81 9.62
N SER A 125 -6.40 11.38 8.54
CA SER A 125 -7.68 10.67 8.62
C SER A 125 -7.54 9.15 8.78
N ILE A 126 -6.31 8.63 8.67
CA ILE A 126 -6.06 7.20 8.84
C ILE A 126 -6.06 6.88 10.34
N TYR A 127 -6.98 6.01 10.75
CA TYR A 127 -7.06 5.56 12.13
C TYR A 127 -6.07 4.44 12.40
N TRP A 128 -5.14 4.65 13.35
CA TRP A 128 -4.00 3.76 13.59
C TRP A 128 -4.10 2.91 14.86
N ASN A 129 -5.11 3.12 15.71
CA ASN A 129 -5.24 2.33 16.93
C ASN A 129 -5.72 0.91 16.60
#